data_AF-A0A9Q0E5Y1-F1
#
_entry.id   AF-A0A9Q0E5Y1-F1
#
_cell.length_a   1.000
_cell.length_b   1.000
_cell.length_c   1.000
_cell.angle_alpha   90.00
_cell.angle_beta   90.00
_cell.angle_gamma   90.00
#
_symmetry.space_group_name_H-M   'P 1'
#
loop_
_entity.id
_entity.type
_entity.pdbx_description
1 polymer ?
#
loop_
_entity_poly.entity_id
_entity_poly.type
_entity_poly.pdbx_seq_one_letter_code
_entity_poly.pdbx_strand_id
1 'polypeptide(L)'
;MPIAEVFGPDVVLVSAGFDAVEGHLSPLGGYQVSARCFGRLTQVLMRLAGGRVVLALEGGHDLTAICDASESCVSALLGDQVDEVYQCVVKDICPEATSSLERVRLIQSEHWPCLRRLHNVSPSLLDVQQGSQSQSEAVASREEAETVSAMASLTVDVTGSAPVTMETSRSTEEPMEEESVL
;
A
#
# COMPACT_ATOMS: atom_id res chain seq x y z
N MET A 1 3.89 -5.54 12.44
CA MET A 1 4.18 -6.84 13.09
C MET A 1 3.35 -7.11 14.35
N PRO A 2 3.30 -6.24 15.38
CA PRO A 2 2.63 -6.60 16.64
C PRO A 2 1.17 -7.04 16.51
N ILE A 3 0.42 -6.41 15.60
CA ILE A 3 -0.97 -6.79 15.28
C ILE A 3 -1.00 -8.14 14.56
N ALA A 4 -0.21 -8.30 13.49
CA ALA A 4 -0.20 -9.51 12.67
C ALA A 4 0.23 -10.77 13.45
N GLU A 5 1.15 -10.64 14.40
CA GLU A 5 1.56 -11.73 15.29
C GLU A 5 0.43 -12.17 16.23
N VAL A 6 -0.35 -11.22 16.77
CA VAL A 6 -1.53 -11.53 17.61
C VAL A 6 -2.68 -12.07 16.77
N PHE A 7 -2.87 -11.55 15.56
CA PHE A 7 -3.88 -12.03 14.62
C PHE A 7 -3.64 -13.50 14.24
N GLY A 8 -2.37 -13.91 14.11
CA GLY A 8 -1.98 -15.29 13.87
C GLY A 8 -2.52 -15.86 12.56
N PRO A 9 -2.20 -15.25 11.40
CA PRO A 9 -2.77 -15.67 10.12
C PRO A 9 -2.31 -17.06 9.70
N ASP A 10 -3.19 -17.79 9.02
CA ASP A 10 -2.87 -19.07 8.38
C ASP A 10 -2.17 -18.89 7.02
N VAL A 11 -2.40 -17.77 6.34
CA VAL A 11 -1.79 -17.38 5.05
C VAL A 11 -1.64 -15.86 5.03
N VAL A 12 -0.58 -15.35 4.40
CA VAL A 12 -0.37 -13.91 4.16
C VAL A 12 -0.48 -13.62 2.66
N LEU A 13 -1.36 -12.70 2.29
CA LEU A 13 -1.46 -12.16 0.94
C LEU A 13 -1.01 -10.71 0.96
N VAL A 14 -0.07 -10.35 0.08
CA VAL A 14 0.48 -9.00 -0.03
C VAL A 14 0.09 -8.43 -1.39
N SER A 15 -0.70 -7.36 -1.38
CA SER A 15 -0.89 -6.48 -2.54
C SER A 15 0.39 -5.65 -2.67
N ALA A 16 1.27 -6.05 -3.60
CA ALA A 16 2.66 -5.60 -3.69
C ALA A 16 2.79 -4.51 -4.76
N GLY A 17 2.51 -3.26 -4.37
CA GLY A 17 2.84 -2.07 -5.16
C GLY A 17 4.26 -1.59 -4.89
N PHE A 18 5.01 -1.22 -5.94
CA PHE A 18 6.38 -0.72 -5.86
C PHE A 18 6.52 0.78 -6.21
N ASP A 19 5.42 1.52 -6.18
CA ASP A 19 5.35 2.97 -6.38
C ASP A 19 6.00 3.79 -5.25
N ALA A 20 6.24 3.19 -4.07
CA ALA A 20 7.01 3.82 -2.99
C ALA A 20 8.54 3.78 -3.20
N VAL A 21 9.01 3.00 -4.18
CA VAL A 21 10.44 2.93 -4.51
C VAL A 21 10.90 4.26 -5.12
N GLU A 22 12.13 4.67 -4.80
CA GLU A 22 12.77 5.84 -5.41
C GLU A 22 12.65 5.82 -6.95
N GLY A 23 12.34 6.96 -7.56
CA GLY A 23 12.10 7.11 -9.01
C GLY A 23 10.66 7.49 -9.35
N HIS A 24 9.70 7.23 -8.45
CA HIS A 24 8.32 7.65 -8.62
C HIS A 24 8.09 9.06 -8.08
N LEU A 25 7.85 10.02 -8.98
CA LEU A 25 7.55 11.41 -8.61
C LEU A 25 6.08 11.60 -8.22
N SER A 26 5.83 12.63 -7.42
CA SER A 26 4.46 13.12 -7.14
C SER A 26 3.74 13.46 -8.48
N PRO A 27 2.43 13.14 -8.62
CA PRO A 27 1.50 12.69 -7.59
C PRO A 27 1.37 11.16 -7.43
N LEU A 28 2.03 10.36 -8.29
CA LEU A 28 1.89 8.90 -8.31
C LEU A 28 2.73 8.19 -7.23
N GLY A 29 3.77 8.87 -6.73
CA GLY A 29 4.61 8.42 -5.62
C GLY A 29 5.12 9.60 -4.80
N GLY A 30 6.45 9.71 -4.66
CA GLY A 30 7.11 10.75 -3.87
C GLY A 30 7.86 10.21 -2.66
N TYR A 31 7.81 8.89 -2.43
CA TYR A 31 8.66 8.22 -1.46
C TYR A 31 10.00 7.82 -2.07
N GLN A 32 10.98 7.56 -1.19
CA GLN A 32 12.35 7.20 -1.54
C GLN A 32 12.73 5.89 -0.84
N VAL A 33 11.85 4.89 -0.90
CA VAL A 33 12.14 3.56 -0.34
C VAL A 33 13.09 2.83 -1.29
N SER A 34 14.08 2.13 -0.75
CA SER A 34 14.94 1.29 -1.60
C SER A 34 14.23 -0.01 -1.98
N ALA A 35 14.48 -0.53 -3.18
CA ALA A 35 14.02 -1.85 -3.60
C ALA A 35 14.43 -2.98 -2.61
N ARG A 36 15.62 -2.87 -2.01
CA ARG A 36 16.09 -3.80 -0.97
C ARG A 36 15.18 -3.84 0.26
N CYS A 37 14.58 -2.70 0.63
CA CYS A 37 13.64 -2.61 1.75
C CYS A 37 12.44 -3.55 1.57
N PHE A 38 11.92 -3.68 0.35
CA PHE A 38 10.81 -4.59 0.05
C PHE A 38 11.16 -6.06 0.26
N GLY A 39 12.38 -6.47 -0.10
CA GLY A 39 12.90 -7.80 0.24
C GLY A 39 12.94 -8.03 1.76
N ARG A 40 13.37 -7.02 2.53
CA ARG A 40 13.37 -7.12 4.00
C ARG A 40 11.97 -7.18 4.59
N LEU A 41 11.03 -6.37 4.10
CA LEU A 41 9.62 -6.43 4.51
C LEU A 41 9.05 -7.83 4.22
N THR A 42 9.39 -8.41 3.08
CA THR A 42 9.03 -9.79 2.70
C THR A 42 9.58 -10.80 3.70
N GLN A 43 10.87 -10.74 4.04
CA GLN A 43 11.47 -11.62 5.07
C GLN A 43 10.80 -11.47 6.45
N VAL A 44 10.40 -10.24 6.82
CA VAL A 44 9.69 -9.99 8.08
C VAL A 44 8.31 -10.66 8.07
N LEU A 45 7.59 -10.59 6.95
CA LEU A 45 6.28 -11.24 6.78
C LEU A 45 6.37 -12.77 6.72
N MET A 46 7.45 -13.33 6.18
CA MET A 46 7.70 -14.79 6.14
C MET A 46 7.83 -15.43 7.54
N ARG A 47 7.99 -14.63 8.60
CA ARG A 47 7.94 -15.12 9.99
C ARG A 47 6.52 -15.50 10.43
N LEU A 48 5.51 -15.04 9.71
CA LEU A 48 4.10 -15.34 9.96
C LEU A 48 3.66 -16.57 9.15
N ALA A 49 2.52 -17.17 9.51
CA ALA A 49 1.88 -18.23 8.72
C ALA A 49 2.80 -19.42 8.33
N GLY A 50 3.86 -19.65 9.10
CA GLY A 50 4.89 -20.65 8.75
C GLY A 50 5.53 -20.42 7.37
N GLY A 51 5.65 -19.17 6.93
CA GLY A 51 6.21 -18.81 5.63
C GLY A 51 5.24 -18.87 4.45
N ARG A 52 3.94 -19.14 4.67
CA ARG A 52 2.91 -19.13 3.61
C ARG A 52 2.54 -17.70 3.22
N VAL A 53 3.41 -17.08 2.43
CA VAL A 53 3.28 -15.70 1.94
C VAL A 53 3.18 -15.72 0.41
N VAL A 54 2.21 -14.99 -0.13
CA VAL A 54 2.06 -14.75 -1.58
C VAL A 54 2.06 -13.25 -1.82
N LEU A 55 2.90 -12.79 -2.74
CA LEU A 55 2.94 -11.41 -3.22
C LEU A 55 2.28 -11.36 -4.60
N ALA A 56 1.34 -10.44 -4.79
CA ALA A 56 0.72 -10.15 -6.07
C ALA A 56 1.09 -8.72 -6.49
N LEU A 57 1.77 -8.58 -7.63
CA LEU A 57 2.17 -7.27 -8.16
C LEU A 57 0.94 -6.42 -8.46
N GLU A 58 0.98 -5.15 -8.03
CA GLU A 58 -0.10 -4.17 -8.21
C GLU A 58 0.44 -2.91 -8.90
N GLY A 59 0.73 -1.86 -8.14
CA GLY A 59 1.27 -0.60 -8.64
C GLY A 59 2.79 -0.59 -8.86
N GLY A 60 3.26 0.51 -9.46
CA GLY A 60 4.63 0.70 -9.90
C GLY A 60 4.66 1.08 -11.38
N HIS A 61 5.39 2.14 -11.71
CA HIS A 61 5.46 2.67 -13.08
C HIS A 61 6.88 2.76 -13.60
N ASP A 62 7.85 3.01 -12.73
CA ASP A 62 9.25 2.93 -13.12
C ASP A 62 9.67 1.45 -13.25
N LEU A 63 10.03 1.04 -14.47
CA LEU A 63 10.36 -0.35 -14.76
C LEU A 63 11.59 -0.84 -13.99
N THR A 64 12.57 0.04 -13.77
CA THR A 64 13.78 -0.32 -13.03
C THR A 64 13.42 -0.58 -11.56
N ALA A 65 12.66 0.32 -10.96
CA ALA A 65 12.18 0.20 -9.60
C ALA A 65 11.33 -1.06 -9.38
N ILE A 66 10.41 -1.37 -10.30
CA ILE A 66 9.60 -2.59 -10.26
C ILE A 66 10.48 -3.84 -10.35
N CYS A 67 11.41 -3.88 -11.30
CA CYS A 67 12.31 -5.02 -11.49
C CYS A 67 13.18 -5.25 -10.26
N ASP A 68 13.85 -4.20 -9.76
CA ASP A 68 14.75 -4.29 -8.61
C ASP A 68 14.00 -4.72 -7.34
N ALA A 69 12.79 -4.18 -7.11
CA ALA A 69 11.98 -4.53 -5.95
C ALA A 69 11.40 -5.95 -6.06
N SER A 70 10.98 -6.35 -7.26
CA SER A 70 10.52 -7.72 -7.54
C SER A 70 11.64 -8.74 -7.32
N GLU A 71 12.84 -8.46 -7.82
CA GLU A 71 14.03 -9.28 -7.61
C GLU A 71 14.30 -9.42 -6.10
N SER A 72 14.34 -8.31 -5.38
CA SER A 72 14.56 -8.27 -3.93
C SER A 72 13.52 -9.09 -3.14
N CYS A 73 12.24 -9.01 -3.51
CA CYS A 73 11.16 -9.81 -2.92
C CYS A 73 11.31 -11.31 -3.23
N VAL A 74 11.62 -11.67 -4.48
CA VAL A 74 11.77 -13.08 -4.88
C VAL A 74 12.99 -13.70 -4.21
N SER A 75 14.13 -12.99 -4.16
CA SER A 75 15.33 -13.44 -3.44
C SER A 75 15.02 -13.69 -1.96
N ALA A 76 14.25 -12.80 -1.31
CA ALA A 76 13.79 -13.01 0.06
C ALA A 76 12.91 -14.27 0.21
N LEU A 77 11.99 -14.52 -0.72
CA LEU A 77 11.14 -15.72 -0.73
C LEU A 77 11.95 -17.01 -0.91
N LEU A 78 13.04 -16.95 -1.69
CA LEU A 78 13.98 -18.07 -1.88
C LEU A 78 14.86 -18.32 -0.65
N GLY A 79 14.85 -17.41 0.33
CA GLY A 79 15.64 -17.51 1.55
C GLY A 79 17.04 -16.89 1.44
N ASP A 80 17.30 -16.12 0.38
CA ASP A 80 18.55 -15.38 0.25
C ASP A 80 18.61 -14.29 1.31
N GLN A 81 19.83 -14.05 1.80
CA GLN A 81 20.09 -12.98 2.75
C GLN A 81 20.06 -11.64 2.01
N VAL A 82 19.02 -10.86 2.27
CA VAL A 82 19.01 -9.44 1.87
C VAL A 82 20.05 -8.72 2.73
N ASP A 83 21.13 -8.24 2.10
CA ASP A 83 22.26 -7.58 2.76
C ASP A 83 21.81 -6.58 3.84
N GLU A 84 22.48 -6.61 4.99
CA GLU A 84 22.16 -5.81 6.19
C GLU A 84 22.50 -4.31 6.06
N VAL A 85 22.34 -3.71 4.88
CA VAL A 85 22.53 -2.26 4.69
C VAL A 85 21.29 -1.51 5.17
N TYR A 86 20.92 -1.70 6.44
CA TYR A 86 19.95 -0.89 7.18
C TYR A 86 20.62 -0.12 8.31
N GLN A 87 21.89 0.25 8.09
CA GLN A 87 22.59 1.25 8.90
C GLN A 87 22.22 2.69 8.49
N CYS A 88 21.13 2.85 7.73
CA CYS A 88 20.25 4.01 7.88
C CYS A 88 19.73 3.98 9.31
N VAL A 89 20.48 4.65 10.17
CA VAL A 89 20.27 4.68 11.60
C VAL A 89 18.83 5.12 11.88
N VAL A 90 18.19 4.45 12.83
CA VAL A 90 16.93 4.85 13.52
C VAL A 90 16.99 6.29 14.09
N LYS A 91 18.03 7.06 13.80
CA LYS A 91 18.29 8.40 14.35
C LYS A 91 17.33 9.46 13.83
N ASP A 92 16.79 9.34 12.61
CA ASP A 92 16.02 10.44 12.00
C ASP A 92 14.73 9.95 11.32
N ILE A 93 13.81 9.35 12.09
CA ILE A 93 12.42 9.16 11.61
C ILE A 93 11.75 10.53 11.55
N CYS A 94 11.13 10.89 10.43
CA CYS A 94 10.49 12.20 10.31
C CYS A 94 9.30 12.36 11.29
N PRO A 95 9.04 13.59 11.77
CA PRO A 95 7.93 13.86 12.68
C PRO A 95 6.57 13.43 12.13
N GLU A 96 6.36 13.57 10.82
CA GLU A 96 5.09 13.24 10.14
C GLU A 96 4.82 11.72 10.17
N ALA A 97 5.85 10.90 9.95
CA ALA A 97 5.73 9.45 10.06
C ALA A 97 5.46 9.02 11.52
N THR A 98 6.11 9.67 12.48
CA THR A 98 5.90 9.41 13.91
C THR A 98 4.47 9.75 14.33
N SER A 99 4.00 10.95 13.99
CA SER A 99 2.63 11.40 14.27
C SER A 99 1.58 10.46 13.65
N SER A 100 1.80 10.05 12.40
CA SER A 100 0.92 9.08 11.71
C SER A 100 0.86 7.74 12.44
N LEU A 101 2.01 7.20 12.87
CA LEU A 101 2.08 5.94 13.61
C LEU A 101 1.42 6.04 14.99
N GLU A 102 1.61 7.15 15.71
CA GLU A 102 0.98 7.39 17.01
C GLU A 102 -0.53 7.48 16.91
N ARG A 103 -1.04 8.19 15.89
CA ARG A 103 -2.47 8.28 15.61
C ARG A 103 -3.07 6.91 15.29
N VAL A 104 -2.46 6.14 14.39
CA VAL A 104 -2.91 4.77 14.06
C VAL A 104 -2.89 3.89 15.31
N ARG A 105 -1.84 3.98 16.12
CA ARG A 105 -1.70 3.21 17.35
C ARG A 105 -2.80 3.56 18.36
N LEU A 106 -3.11 4.84 18.54
CA LEU A 106 -4.17 5.28 19.45
C LEU A 106 -5.51 4.67 19.05
N ILE A 107 -5.90 4.83 17.78
CA ILE A 107 -7.16 4.30 17.23
C ILE A 107 -7.22 2.78 17.35
N GLN A 108 -6.15 2.08 16.96
CA GLN A 108 -6.12 0.62 16.95
C GLN A 108 -5.96 0.00 18.35
N SER A 109 -5.59 0.77 19.38
CA SER A 109 -5.34 0.25 20.73
C SER A 109 -6.59 -0.27 21.43
N GLU A 110 -7.78 0.19 21.01
CA GLU A 110 -9.07 -0.31 21.49
C GLU A 110 -9.25 -1.78 21.09
N HIS A 111 -8.87 -2.13 19.87
CA HIS A 111 -9.06 -3.46 19.27
C HIS A 111 -7.90 -4.42 19.50
N TRP A 112 -6.67 -3.90 19.64
CA TRP A 112 -5.45 -4.71 19.68
C TRP A 112 -4.68 -4.51 21.00
N PRO A 113 -4.81 -5.42 21.99
CA PRO A 113 -4.14 -5.29 23.28
C PRO A 113 -2.61 -5.17 23.20
N CYS A 114 -1.98 -5.71 22.14
CA CYS A 114 -0.54 -5.57 21.92
C CYS A 114 -0.08 -4.11 21.78
N LEU A 115 -0.97 -3.20 21.35
CA LEU A 115 -0.66 -1.78 21.16
C LEU A 115 -0.79 -0.94 22.44
N ARG A 116 -1.57 -1.39 23.44
CA ARG A 116 -1.70 -0.71 24.74
C ARG A 116 -0.43 -0.83 25.57
N ARG A 117 0.23 -2.00 25.50
CA ARG A 117 1.46 -2.27 26.25
C ARG A 117 2.64 -1.41 25.81
N LEU A 118 2.61 -0.87 24.60
CA LEU A 118 3.63 0.05 24.07
C LEU A 118 3.51 1.47 24.65
N HIS A 119 2.49 1.78 25.47
CA HIS A 119 2.27 3.10 26.07
C HIS A 119 3.07 3.34 27.36
N ASN A 120 3.61 2.29 27.97
CA ASN A 120 4.24 2.42 29.28
C ASN A 120 5.70 2.87 29.23
N VAL A 121 6.19 3.34 28.07
CA VAL A 121 7.50 3.97 27.93
C VAL A 121 7.28 5.45 27.58
N SER A 122 7.25 6.26 28.65
CA SER A 122 7.41 7.73 28.72
C SER A 122 6.24 8.63 28.28
N PRO A 123 5.41 9.10 29.23
CA PRO A 123 4.66 10.35 29.09
C PRO A 123 5.55 11.52 29.51
N SER A 124 6.30 12.11 28.57
CA SER A 124 6.93 13.42 28.80
C SER A 124 7.18 14.12 27.47
N LEU A 125 6.13 14.67 26.85
CA LEU A 125 6.27 15.77 25.87
C LEU A 125 4.93 16.38 25.38
N LEU A 126 3.77 15.83 25.74
CA LEU A 126 2.48 16.28 25.15
C LEU A 126 1.66 17.29 25.99
N ASP A 127 2.13 17.74 27.14
CA ASP A 127 1.36 18.69 27.99
C ASP A 127 1.64 20.19 27.73
N VAL A 128 2.22 20.58 26.57
CA VAL A 128 2.60 22.00 26.32
C VAL A 128 1.90 22.67 25.13
N GLN A 129 0.99 22.02 24.40
CA GLN A 129 0.39 22.62 23.17
C GLN A 129 -1.14 22.70 23.12
N GLN A 130 -1.86 22.76 24.24
CA GLN A 130 -3.32 23.03 24.25
C GLN A 130 -3.72 24.50 23.99
N GLY A 131 -2.87 25.31 23.32
CA GLY A 131 -3.08 26.75 23.23
C GLY A 131 -3.67 27.33 21.93
N SER A 132 -3.51 26.72 20.74
CA SER A 132 -3.58 27.55 19.52
C SER A 132 -3.89 26.89 18.16
N GLN A 133 -4.35 25.64 18.06
CA GLN A 133 -4.51 24.93 16.76
C GLN A 133 -5.96 24.69 16.27
N SER A 134 -6.97 25.30 16.89
CA SER A 134 -8.38 24.93 16.65
C SER A 134 -9.01 25.37 15.31
N GLN A 135 -8.27 25.95 14.37
CA GLN A 135 -8.84 26.38 13.07
C GLN A 135 -8.17 25.77 11.83
N SER A 136 -6.94 25.26 11.92
CA SER A 136 -6.21 24.74 10.74
C SER A 136 -6.57 23.29 10.39
N GLU A 137 -6.88 22.46 11.39
CA GLU A 137 -7.16 21.02 11.19
C GLU A 137 -8.53 20.75 10.54
N ALA A 138 -9.50 21.66 10.74
CA ALA A 138 -10.84 21.52 10.18
C ALA A 138 -10.89 21.72 8.66
N VAL A 139 -9.90 22.42 8.09
CA VAL A 139 -9.81 22.66 6.63
C VAL A 139 -9.11 21.49 5.94
N ALA A 140 -8.00 21.00 6.50
CA ALA A 140 -7.26 19.86 5.96
C ALA A 140 -8.08 18.56 5.95
N SER A 141 -8.83 18.29 7.03
CA SER A 141 -9.69 17.09 7.12
C SER A 141 -10.84 17.09 6.11
N ARG A 142 -11.28 18.26 5.66
CA ARG A 142 -12.34 18.38 4.64
C ARG A 142 -11.82 18.06 3.24
N GLU A 143 -10.62 18.52 2.92
CA GLU A 143 -9.97 18.28 1.62
C GLU A 143 -9.62 16.79 1.43
N GLU A 144 -9.15 16.12 2.49
CA GLU A 144 -8.92 14.68 2.48
C GLU A 144 -10.23 13.89 2.26
N ALA A 145 -11.32 14.27 2.93
CA ALA A 145 -12.61 13.59 2.79
C ALA A 145 -13.22 13.76 1.38
N GLU A 146 -13.07 14.95 0.78
CA GLU A 146 -13.52 15.23 -0.59
C GLU A 146 -12.71 14.42 -1.62
N THR A 147 -11.40 14.26 -1.40
CA THR A 147 -10.51 13.47 -2.27
C THR A 147 -10.85 11.98 -2.24
N VAL A 148 -11.11 11.42 -1.05
CA VAL A 148 -11.53 10.01 -0.89
C VAL A 148 -12.90 9.76 -1.56
N SER A 149 -13.82 10.72 -1.44
CA SER A 149 -15.15 10.65 -2.08
C SER A 149 -15.05 10.69 -3.62
N ALA A 150 -14.14 11.50 -4.17
CA ALA A 150 -13.88 11.57 -5.60
C ALA A 150 -13.30 10.25 -6.14
N MET A 151 -12.37 9.62 -5.44
CA MET A 151 -11.82 8.31 -5.83
C MET A 151 -12.88 7.20 -5.79
N ALA A 152 -13.82 7.26 -4.85
CA ALA A 152 -14.94 6.31 -4.79
C ALA A 152 -15.95 6.46 -5.93
N SER A 153 -16.00 7.62 -6.59
CA SER A 153 -16.97 7.92 -7.66
C SER A 153 -16.49 7.49 -9.06
N LEU A 154 -15.23 7.08 -9.20
CA LEU A 154 -14.68 6.57 -10.47
C LEU A 154 -15.04 5.09 -10.61
N THR A 155 -16.27 4.80 -11.02
CA THR A 155 -16.67 3.47 -11.50
C THR A 155 -16.77 3.46 -13.02
N VAL A 156 -16.32 2.38 -13.64
CA VAL A 156 -16.34 2.18 -15.09
C VAL A 156 -17.74 1.73 -15.48
N ASP A 157 -18.47 2.54 -16.25
CA ASP A 157 -19.77 2.16 -16.80
C ASP A 157 -19.60 0.94 -17.72
N VAL A 158 -20.03 -0.24 -17.24
CA VAL A 158 -20.36 -1.37 -18.10
C VAL A 158 -21.78 -1.11 -18.61
N THR A 159 -21.90 -0.65 -19.84
CA THR A 159 -23.20 -0.49 -20.51
C THR A 159 -23.82 -1.87 -20.75
N GLY A 160 -24.72 -2.26 -19.85
CA GLY A 160 -25.63 -3.38 -20.04
C GLY A 160 -27.00 -3.05 -19.47
N SER A 161 -27.99 -2.87 -20.34
CA SER A 161 -29.41 -2.94 -19.93
C SER A 161 -30.12 -4.07 -20.69
N ALA A 162 -31.06 -4.70 -19.98
CA ALA A 162 -31.57 -6.06 -20.16
C ALA A 162 -32.89 -6.12 -21.01
N PRO A 163 -33.80 -7.12 -20.90
CA PRO A 163 -34.02 -8.13 -21.94
C PRO A 163 -35.45 -8.22 -22.55
N VAL A 164 -35.56 -9.05 -23.62
CA VAL A 164 -36.74 -9.76 -24.22
C VAL A 164 -37.69 -9.01 -25.20
N THR A 165 -37.70 -9.38 -26.49
CA THR A 165 -38.81 -10.06 -27.24
C THR A 165 -38.47 -10.29 -28.74
N MET A 166 -39.05 -11.35 -29.32
CA MET A 166 -38.85 -11.90 -30.69
C MET A 166 -39.24 -10.95 -31.84
N GLU A 167 -38.44 -10.90 -32.92
CA GLU A 167 -38.76 -11.44 -34.27
C GLU A 167 -37.78 -10.97 -35.38
N THR A 168 -37.30 -11.95 -36.14
CA THR A 168 -37.04 -12.02 -37.60
C THR A 168 -36.17 -10.97 -38.34
N SER A 169 -35.10 -11.48 -38.98
CA SER A 169 -34.61 -11.23 -40.38
C SER A 169 -33.13 -10.82 -40.59
N ARG A 170 -32.32 -11.82 -40.97
CA ARG A 170 -31.36 -11.94 -42.10
C ARG A 170 -30.15 -10.96 -42.28
N SER A 171 -28.96 -11.59 -42.41
CA SER A 171 -27.71 -11.23 -43.15
C SER A 171 -26.95 -9.97 -42.71
N THR A 172 -25.62 -9.84 -42.69
CA THR A 172 -24.49 -10.49 -43.40
C THR A 172 -23.16 -9.98 -42.80
N GLU A 173 -22.12 -10.82 -42.86
CA GLU A 173 -20.68 -10.50 -43.02
C GLU A 173 -19.87 -9.76 -41.93
N GLU A 174 -18.91 -10.50 -41.35
CA GLU A 174 -17.65 -9.98 -40.79
C GLU A 174 -16.64 -9.73 -41.92
N PRO A 175 -15.83 -8.66 -41.87
CA PRO A 175 -14.55 -8.64 -42.57
C PRO A 175 -13.38 -8.71 -41.58
N MET A 176 -12.58 -9.76 -41.73
CA MET A 176 -11.15 -9.71 -41.41
C MET A 176 -10.47 -8.83 -42.48
N GLU A 177 -9.63 -7.88 -42.07
CA GLU A 177 -8.64 -7.28 -42.97
C GLU A 177 -7.25 -7.73 -42.54
N GLU A 178 -6.69 -8.62 -43.36
CA GLU A 178 -5.29 -8.99 -43.44
C GLU A 178 -4.58 -8.00 -44.40
N GLU A 179 -3.48 -7.45 -43.91
CA GLU A 179 -2.28 -6.85 -44.54
C GLU A 179 -2.27 -6.36 -46.01
N SER A 180 -1.59 -5.23 -46.26
CA SER A 180 -0.95 -4.98 -47.56
C SER A 180 0.48 -4.42 -47.43
N VAL A 181 1.39 -5.15 -48.06
CA VAL A 181 2.82 -4.92 -48.31
C VAL A 181 3.08 -3.64 -49.12
N LEU A 182 4.11 -2.89 -48.74
CA LEU A 182 5.14 -2.35 -49.64
C LEU A 182 6.51 -2.42 -48.95
#